data_AF-A0A536YGB7-F1
#
_entry.id   AF-A0A536YGB7-F1
#
_cell.length_a   1.000
_cell.length_b   1.000
_cell.length_c   1.000
_cell.angle_alpha   90.00
_cell.angle_beta   90.00
_cell.angle_gamma   90.00
#
_symmetry.space_group_name_H-M   'P 1'
#
loop_
_entity.id
_entity.type
_entity.pdbx_description
1 polymer ?
#
loop_
_entity_poly.entity_id
_entity_poly.type
_entity_poly.pdbx_seq_one_letter_code
_entity_poly.pdbx_strand_id
1 'polypeptide(L)' 'MDELLKWRDEFPILGRTTYMISNSLGAMPRGVYDKVREYAESWATRGVRAWEESWWDLATTVG' A
#
# COMPACT_ATOMS: atom_id res chain seq x y z
N MET A 1 19.41 -15.66 12.65
CA MET A 1 18.80 -14.33 12.46
C MET A 1 17.30 -14.55 12.39
N ASP A 2 16.48 -13.63 12.92
CA ASP A 2 15.02 -13.77 12.87
C ASP A 2 14.53 -13.51 11.44
N GLU A 3 13.87 -14.51 10.85
CA GLU A 3 13.36 -14.49 9.47
C GLU A 3 12.33 -13.39 9.20
N LEU A 4 11.65 -12.90 10.24
CA LEU A 4 10.63 -11.86 10.11
C LEU A 4 11.20 -10.45 10.17
N LEU A 5 12.44 -10.27 10.66
CA LEU A 5 13.06 -8.94 10.75
C LEU A 5 13.19 -8.24 9.39
N LYS A 6 13.28 -9.01 8.29
CA LYS A 6 13.31 -8.47 6.92
C LYS A 6 12.12 -7.57 6.59
N TRP A 7 10.97 -7.76 7.24
CA TRP A 7 9.76 -6.97 6.98
C TRP A 7 9.76 -5.63 7.71
N ARG A 8 10.61 -5.44 8.72
CA ARG A 8 10.59 -4.21 9.53
C ARG A 8 10.84 -2.96 8.70
N ASP A 9 11.71 -3.05 7.71
CA ASP A 9 12.07 -1.92 6.84
C ASP A 9 10.96 -1.56 5.84
N GLU A 10 9.99 -2.45 5.62
CA GLU A 10 8.77 -2.13 4.86
C GLU A 10 7.88 -1.13 5.59
N PHE A 11 8.10 -0.86 6.87
CA PHE A 11 7.33 0.08 7.68
C PHE A 11 8.22 1.20 8.25
N PRO A 12 8.44 2.29 7.49
CA PRO A 12 9.45 3.31 7.83
C PRO A 12 9.32 3.92 9.24
N ILE A 13 8.11 4.03 9.78
CA ILE A 13 7.88 4.56 11.13
C ILE A 13 8.56 3.72 12.21
N LEU A 14 8.71 2.40 12.00
CA LEU A 14 9.32 1.50 12.97
C LEU A 14 10.80 1.79 13.17
N GLY A 15 11.50 2.32 12.16
CA GLY A 15 12.92 2.69 12.25
C GLY A 15 13.20 3.91 13.14
N ARG A 16 12.18 4.73 13.43
CA ARG A 16 12.31 5.98 14.21
C ARG A 16 11.43 6.03 15.45
N THR A 17 10.56 5.05 15.66
CA THR A 17 9.57 5.07 16.74
C THR A 17 9.20 3.66 17.20
N THR A 18 9.02 3.50 18.51
CA THR A 18 8.42 2.30 19.11
C THR A 18 6.90 2.39 18.96
N TYR A 19 6.37 1.83 17.87
CA TYR A 19 4.96 1.91 17.51
C TYR A 19 4.15 0.75 18.12
N MET A 20 3.43 1.01 19.22
CA MET A 20 2.69 -0.03 19.98
C MET A 20 1.16 0.10 19.88
N ILE A 21 0.64 0.64 18.78
CA ILE A 21 -0.81 0.89 18.57
C ILE A 21 -1.36 0.28 17.27
N SER A 22 -0.68 -0.72 16.73
CA SER A 22 -1.07 -1.39 15.47
C SER A 22 -2.46 -2.03 15.50
N ASN A 23 -3.02 -2.30 16.68
CA ASN A 23 -4.38 -2.81 16.85
C ASN A 23 -5.47 -1.77 16.55
N SER A 24 -5.13 -0.48 16.58
CA SER A 24 -6.04 0.61 16.20
C SER A 24 -5.76 1.06 14.78
N LEU A 25 -4.51 1.33 14.43
CA LEU A 25 -4.08 1.71 13.09
C LEU A 25 -2.75 1.04 12.78
N GLY A 26 -2.69 0.27 11.70
CA GLY A 26 -1.44 -0.37 11.27
C GLY A 26 -0.38 0.66 10.85
N ALA A 27 0.90 0.33 11.06
CA ALA A 27 1.99 1.10 10.49
C ALA A 27 1.85 1.12 8.95
N MET A 28 2.05 2.29 8.34
CA MET A 28 1.92 2.43 6.89
C MET A 28 3.05 1.67 6.16
N PRO A 29 2.75 0.69 5.31
CA PRO A 29 3.75 0.03 4.47
C PRO A 29 4.31 1.00 3.41
N ARG A 30 5.58 0.84 3.07
CA ARG A 30 6.29 1.64 2.07
C ARG A 30 5.64 1.57 0.69
N GLY A 31 5.24 0.38 0.26
CA GLY A 31 4.62 0.17 -1.06
C GLY A 31 3.27 0.87 -1.27
N VAL A 32 2.61 1.32 -0.20
CA VAL A 32 1.33 2.06 -0.32
C VAL A 32 1.52 3.36 -1.10
N TYR A 33 2.66 4.04 -0.97
CA TYR A 33 2.94 5.26 -1.74
C TYR A 33 2.89 5.01 -3.24
N ASP A 34 3.51 3.91 -3.70
CA ASP A 34 3.54 3.56 -5.12
C ASP A 34 2.14 3.21 -5.62
N LYS A 35 1.35 2.47 -4.83
CA LYS A 35 -0.01 2.07 -5.22
C LYS A 35 -1.00 3.23 -5.27
N VAL A 36 -0.91 4.17 -4.34
CA VAL A 36 -1.73 5.38 -4.37
C VAL A 36 -1.35 6.26 -5.58
N ARG A 37 -0.04 6.38 -5.88
CA ARG A 37 0.42 7.10 -7.07
C ARG A 37 -0.11 6.44 -8.34
N GLU A 38 0.03 5.13 -8.49
CA GLU A 38 -0.45 4.36 -9.66
C GLU A 38 -1.96 4.55 -9.88
N TYR A 39 -2.74 4.51 -8.79
CA TYR A 39 -4.18 4.77 -8.84
C TYR A 39 -4.49 6.19 -9.33
N ALA A 40 -3.81 7.20 -8.77
CA ALA A 40 -4.01 8.60 -9.14
C ALA A 40 -3.59 8.87 -10.60
N GLU A 41 -2.48 8.31 -11.06
CA GLU A 41 -2.01 8.42 -12.45
C GLU A 41 -2.98 7.77 -13.42
N SER A 42 -3.52 6.59 -13.09
CA SER A 42 -4.54 5.91 -13.90
C SER A 42 -5.78 6.78 -14.05
N TRP A 43 -6.23 7.40 -12.96
CA TRP A 43 -7.37 8.31 -13.01
C TRP A 43 -7.08 9.55 -13.88
N ALA A 44 -5.93 10.20 -13.66
CA ALA A 44 -5.55 11.41 -14.38
C ALA A 44 -5.38 11.19 -15.89
N THR A 45 -4.89 10.01 -16.29
CA THR A 45 -4.56 9.71 -17.69
C THR A 45 -5.67 9.00 -18.46
N ARG A 46 -6.44 8.12 -17.80
CA ARG A 46 -7.48 7.29 -18.44
C ARG A 46 -8.89 7.74 -18.11
N GLY A 47 -9.08 8.54 -17.06
CA GLY A 47 -10.40 8.96 -16.60
C GLY A 47 -11.31 7.76 -16.33
N VAL A 48 -12.54 7.81 -16.85
CA VAL A 48 -13.53 6.74 -16.68
C VAL A 48 -13.06 5.39 -17.23
N ARG A 49 -12.16 5.37 -18.22
CA ARG A 49 -11.67 4.11 -18.81
C ARG A 49 -10.85 3.26 -17.84
N ALA A 50 -10.29 3.86 -16.79
CA ALA A 50 -9.59 3.12 -15.73
C ALA A 50 -10.49 2.06 -15.05
N TRP A 51 -11.81 2.26 -15.06
CA TRP A 51 -12.77 1.29 -14.55
C TRP A 51 -12.74 -0.04 -15.29
N GLU A 52 -12.97 -0.02 -16.60
CA GLU A 52 -13.01 -1.24 -17.42
C GLU A 52 -11.61 -1.84 -17.63
N GLU A 53 -10.57 -1.02 -17.65
CA GLU A 53 -9.21 -1.49 -17.97
C GLU A 53 -8.46 -2.10 -16.78
N SER A 54 -8.82 -1.73 -15.55
CA SER A 54 -8.06 -2.15 -14.37
C SER A 54 -8.87 -2.23 -13.09
N TRP A 55 -9.60 -1.19 -12.71
CA TRP A 55 -10.16 -1.09 -11.35
C TRP A 55 -11.27 -2.11 -11.08
N TRP A 56 -12.05 -2.46 -12.09
CA TRP A 56 -13.09 -3.49 -11.96
C TRP A 56 -12.49 -4.83 -11.55
N ASP A 57 -11.44 -5.25 -12.25
CA ASP A 57 -10.74 -6.50 -11.96
C ASP A 57 -9.93 -6.40 -10.67
N LEU A 58 -9.37 -5.23 -10.36
CA LEU A 58 -8.55 -5.00 -9.17
C LEU A 58 -9.30 -5.45 -7.90
N ALA A 59 -10.59 -5.11 -7.77
CA ALA A 59 -11.43 -5.49 -6.63
C ALA A 59 -11.52 -7.02 -6.42
N THR A 60 -11.38 -7.81 -7.48
CA THR A 60 -11.37 -9.28 -7.40
C THR A 60 -10.01 -9.86 -7.04
N THR A 61 -8.93 -9.11 -7.28
CA THR A 61 -7.55 -9.57 -7.09
C THR A 61 -6.94 -9.21 -5.74
N VAL A 62 -7.43 -8.15 -5.09
CA VAL A 62 -6.87 -7.64 -3.82
C VAL A 62 -7.63 -8.13 -2.57
N GLY A 63 -8.49 -9.15 -2.73
CA GLY A 63 -9.30 -9.77 -1.68
C GLY A 63 -8.54 -10.83 -0.87
#